data_AF-A0A520JMA1-F1
#
_entry.id   AF-A0A520JMA1-F1
#
_cell.length_a   1.000
_cell.length_b   1.000
_cell.length_c   1.000
_cell.angle_alpha   90.00
_cell.angle_beta   90.00
_cell.angle_gamma   90.00
#
_symmetry.space_group_name_H-M   'P 1'
#
loop_
_entity.id
_entity.type
_entity.pdbx_description
1 polymer ?
#
loop_
_entity_poly.entity_id
_entity_poly.type
_entity_poly.pdbx_seq_one_letter_code
_entity_poly.pdbx_strand_id
1 'polypeptide(L)'
;MKKYLAPIAMVAAATTAHAQTTLNVRDADIRAFIADAAKVTGRTFIIDNRVAGKVTVVTDRPLSRSEYFEIFLSTLRSNGLVAVPTSNGAFRIQPLDNAASQPSRIGVGGAARNSYVTEIVRLRSIDATSAVDTVRPLVSAQGSVSANRGGNSLVIVDFADNIRRVREVLRRIDTDNASTRVIALKNASAKEIATALQGLVGSGAGGGQGGAAGAAGGGPTASVVAVEGSNAVALRGDSATVARLAQVAIDLDQKARNGTEIKVVFLENADAEQLLPVLQELVGQTPTQPTT
;
A
#
# COMPACT_ATOMS: atom_id res chain seq x y z
N MET A 1 83.00 13.83 -15.93
CA MET A 1 82.45 14.27 -14.62
C MET A 1 81.39 15.34 -14.85
N LYS A 2 80.28 15.27 -14.08
CA LYS A 2 79.07 16.13 -14.08
C LYS A 2 77.96 15.71 -15.07
N LYS A 3 76.69 15.59 -14.70
CA LYS A 3 75.93 15.28 -13.46
C LYS A 3 74.47 15.19 -13.96
N TYR A 4 73.72 14.21 -13.48
CA TYR A 4 72.30 13.97 -13.80
C TYR A 4 71.40 15.17 -13.51
N LEU A 5 70.36 15.38 -14.31
CA LEU A 5 69.15 16.12 -13.90
C LEU A 5 67.93 15.48 -14.57
N ALA A 6 67.15 14.77 -13.76
CA ALA A 6 65.85 14.19 -14.12
C ALA A 6 64.77 15.29 -14.12
N PRO A 7 63.78 15.25 -15.02
CA PRO A 7 62.66 16.18 -14.96
C PRO A 7 61.63 15.69 -13.93
N ILE A 8 61.35 16.54 -12.93
CA ILE A 8 60.24 16.36 -12.00
C ILE A 8 58.95 16.71 -12.74
N ALA A 9 58.08 15.73 -12.94
CA ALA A 9 56.73 15.94 -13.47
C ALA A 9 55.87 16.63 -12.41
N MET A 10 55.55 17.90 -12.65
CA MET A 10 54.65 18.70 -11.81
C MET A 10 53.20 18.34 -12.18
N VAL A 11 52.57 17.48 -11.38
CA VAL A 11 51.12 17.22 -11.48
C VAL A 11 50.38 18.41 -10.89
N ALA A 12 49.86 19.28 -11.75
CA ALA A 12 48.96 20.35 -11.36
C ALA A 12 47.58 19.75 -11.02
N ALA A 13 47.28 19.63 -9.72
CA ALA A 13 45.92 19.36 -9.26
C ALA A 13 45.07 20.62 -9.50
N ALA A 14 44.20 20.58 -10.51
CA ALA A 14 43.22 21.64 -10.74
C ALA A 14 42.18 21.62 -9.61
N THR A 15 42.33 22.51 -8.63
CA THR A 15 41.27 22.80 -7.65
C THR A 15 40.11 23.49 -8.37
N THR A 16 38.99 22.79 -8.56
CA THR A 16 37.75 23.39 -9.05
C THR A 16 37.24 24.41 -8.02
N ALA A 17 37.42 25.69 -8.32
CA ALA A 17 36.82 26.77 -7.55
C ALA A 17 35.29 26.71 -7.70
N HIS A 18 34.60 26.19 -6.68
CA HIS A 18 33.14 26.21 -6.65
C HIS A 18 32.69 27.63 -6.32
N ALA A 19 32.06 28.31 -7.30
CA ALA A 19 31.38 29.57 -7.05
C ALA A 19 30.31 29.34 -5.97
N GLN A 20 30.52 29.99 -4.83
CA GLN A 20 29.66 29.95 -3.65
C GLN A 20 28.86 31.25 -3.61
N THR A 21 27.55 31.16 -3.87
CA THR A 21 26.68 32.34 -3.98
C THR A 21 25.64 32.33 -2.86
N THR A 22 25.48 33.45 -2.16
CA THR A 22 24.37 33.66 -1.22
C THR A 22 23.14 34.12 -1.98
N LEU A 23 21.99 33.48 -1.73
CA LEU A 23 20.72 33.83 -2.35
C LEU A 23 19.84 34.61 -1.36
N ASN A 24 19.58 35.89 -1.65
CA ASN A 24 18.69 36.75 -0.85
C ASN A 24 17.81 37.58 -1.79
N VAL A 25 16.66 37.00 -2.12
CA VAL A 25 15.65 37.56 -3.02
C VAL A 25 14.40 37.81 -2.20
N ARG A 26 13.85 39.03 -2.23
CA ARG A 26 12.66 39.41 -1.47
C ARG A 26 11.69 40.13 -2.37
N ASP A 27 10.47 39.62 -2.46
CA ASP A 27 9.38 40.19 -3.26
C ASP A 27 9.77 40.47 -4.73
N ALA A 28 10.69 39.68 -5.29
CA ALA A 28 11.19 39.91 -6.64
C ALA A 28 10.27 39.30 -7.69
N ASP A 29 10.22 39.92 -8.87
CA ASP A 29 9.52 39.36 -10.02
C ASP A 29 10.11 37.99 -10.41
N ILE A 30 9.23 37.01 -10.62
CA ILE A 30 9.66 35.64 -10.92
C ILE A 30 10.48 35.54 -12.21
N ARG A 31 10.23 36.39 -13.20
CA ARG A 31 10.97 36.42 -14.47
C ARG A 31 12.37 36.99 -14.26
N ALA A 32 12.50 38.00 -13.40
CA ALA A 32 13.80 38.52 -13.00
C ALA A 32 14.62 37.45 -12.26
N PHE A 33 13.97 36.69 -11.36
CA PHE A 33 14.61 35.57 -10.66
C PHE A 33 15.05 34.45 -11.61
N ILE A 34 14.24 34.11 -12.63
CA ILE A 34 14.63 33.15 -13.67
C ILE A 34 15.83 33.65 -14.47
N ALA A 35 15.86 34.93 -14.84
CA ALA A 35 16.97 35.52 -15.58
C ALA A 35 18.27 35.51 -14.76
N ASP A 36 18.20 35.72 -13.45
CA ASP A 36 19.33 35.60 -12.55
C ASP A 36 19.82 34.14 -12.44
N ALA A 37 18.88 33.20 -12.27
CA ALA A 37 19.19 31.77 -12.27
C ALA A 37 19.86 31.32 -13.59
N ALA A 38 19.46 31.87 -14.75
CA ALA A 38 20.11 31.62 -16.04
C ALA A 38 21.59 32.01 -16.02
N LYS A 39 21.92 33.17 -15.45
CA LYS A 39 23.30 33.68 -15.34
C LYS A 39 24.13 32.83 -14.37
N VAL A 40 23.59 32.52 -13.19
CA VAL A 40 24.31 31.76 -12.15
C VAL A 40 24.55 30.30 -12.59
N THR A 41 23.53 29.66 -13.18
CA THR A 41 23.59 28.25 -13.57
C THR A 41 24.20 28.02 -14.95
N GLY A 42 24.25 29.06 -15.81
CA GLY A 42 24.69 28.96 -17.20
C GLY A 42 23.73 28.17 -18.09
N ARG A 43 22.46 28.06 -17.69
CA ARG A 43 21.43 27.30 -18.42
C ARG A 43 20.47 28.21 -19.16
N THR A 44 19.97 27.73 -20.29
CA THR A 44 18.94 28.42 -21.07
C THR A 44 17.56 28.07 -20.55
N PHE A 45 16.76 29.08 -20.21
CA PHE A 45 15.37 28.93 -19.80
C PHE A 45 14.43 29.55 -20.84
N ILE A 46 13.38 28.82 -21.21
CA ILE A 46 12.29 29.29 -22.06
C ILE A 46 11.09 29.56 -21.17
N ILE A 47 10.61 30.80 -21.12
CA ILE A 47 9.56 31.22 -20.18
C ILE A 47 8.23 31.31 -20.95
N ASP A 48 7.20 30.59 -20.48
CA ASP A 48 5.83 30.73 -21.00
C ASP A 48 5.27 32.11 -20.62
N ASN A 49 4.42 32.70 -21.48
CA ASN A 49 3.81 34.00 -21.23
C ASN A 49 2.99 34.06 -19.93
N ARG A 50 2.43 32.93 -19.49
CA ARG A 50 1.60 32.86 -18.28
C ARG A 50 2.40 32.80 -16.98
N VAL A 51 3.72 32.77 -17.06
CA VAL A 51 4.59 32.84 -15.88
C VAL A 51 4.54 34.26 -15.33
N ALA A 52 3.93 34.41 -14.15
CA ALA A 52 3.82 35.65 -13.41
C ALA A 52 3.79 35.34 -11.90
N GLY A 53 4.17 36.33 -11.10
CA GLY A 53 4.18 36.21 -9.64
C GLY A 53 5.46 36.77 -9.03
N LYS A 54 5.51 36.72 -7.70
CA LYS A 54 6.64 37.22 -6.91
C LYS A 54 7.23 36.09 -6.09
N VAL A 55 8.54 36.15 -5.89
CA VAL A 55 9.30 35.13 -5.16
C VAL A 55 10.11 35.75 -4.03
N THR A 56 10.19 35.02 -2.93
CA THR A 56 11.05 35.35 -1.80
C THR A 56 11.85 34.10 -1.43
N VAL A 57 13.17 34.23 -1.42
CA VAL A 57 14.12 33.16 -1.09
C VAL A 57 15.28 33.76 -0.32
N VAL A 58 15.52 33.27 0.89
CA VAL A 58 16.61 33.75 1.74
C VAL A 58 17.43 32.56 2.20
N THR A 59 18.75 32.68 2.10
CA THR A 59 19.71 31.65 2.50
C THR A 59 20.85 32.30 3.30
N ASP A 60 21.18 31.71 4.44
CA ASP A 60 22.21 32.26 5.35
C ASP A 60 23.62 31.74 5.03
N ARG A 61 23.71 30.65 4.26
CA ARG A 61 24.98 30.03 3.87
C ARG A 61 25.22 30.17 2.36
N PRO A 62 26.49 30.25 1.92
CA PRO A 62 26.80 30.18 0.50
C PRO A 62 26.38 28.83 -0.10
N LEU A 63 25.83 28.87 -1.30
CA LEU A 63 25.32 27.70 -2.02
C LEU A 63 26.23 27.35 -3.19
N SER A 64 26.40 26.06 -3.45
CA SER A 64 26.94 25.57 -4.72
C SER A 64 25.95 25.79 -5.87
N ARG A 65 26.44 25.78 -7.11
CA ARG A 65 25.58 25.89 -8.32
C ARG A 65 24.46 24.84 -8.36
N SER A 66 24.73 23.62 -7.92
CA SER A 66 23.72 22.55 -7.83
C SER A 66 22.67 22.82 -6.77
N GLU A 67 23.06 23.26 -5.58
CA GLU A 67 22.12 23.61 -4.51
C GLU A 67 21.27 24.82 -4.89
N TYR A 68 21.88 25.83 -5.51
CA TYR A 68 21.16 26.98 -6.06
C TYR A 68 20.07 26.53 -7.04
N PHE A 69 20.41 25.63 -7.97
CA PHE A 69 19.46 25.13 -8.95
C PHE A 69 18.31 24.34 -8.31
N GLU A 70 18.57 23.52 -7.29
CA GLU A 70 17.52 22.80 -6.56
C GLU A 70 16.59 23.76 -5.80
N ILE A 71 17.13 24.79 -5.15
CA ILE A 71 16.34 25.82 -4.47
C ILE A 71 15.50 26.60 -5.49
N PHE A 72 16.10 27.01 -6.60
CA PHE A 72 15.39 27.66 -7.71
C PHE A 72 14.19 26.83 -8.18
N LEU A 73 14.39 25.53 -8.47
CA LEU A 73 13.31 24.64 -8.86
C LEU A 73 12.24 24.49 -7.75
N SER A 74 12.66 24.49 -6.48
CA SER A 74 11.73 24.40 -5.35
C SER A 74 10.88 25.66 -5.21
N THR A 75 11.46 26.84 -5.45
CA THR A 75 10.75 28.12 -5.46
C THR A 75 9.78 28.22 -6.63
N LEU A 76 10.13 27.71 -7.81
CA LEU A 76 9.17 27.60 -8.92
C LEU A 76 7.98 26.72 -8.52
N ARG A 77 8.26 25.56 -7.91
CA ARG A 77 7.23 24.63 -7.43
C ARG A 77 6.28 25.27 -6.41
N SER A 78 6.79 26.03 -5.45
CA SER A 78 5.93 26.70 -4.44
C SER A 78 4.99 27.74 -5.07
N ASN A 79 5.31 28.23 -6.26
CA ASN A 79 4.49 29.16 -7.03
C ASN A 79 3.65 28.47 -8.12
N GLY A 80 3.52 27.13 -8.09
CA GLY A 80 2.72 26.38 -9.06
C GLY A 80 3.35 26.28 -10.47
N LEU A 81 4.65 26.53 -10.57
CA LEU A 81 5.41 26.44 -11.81
C LEU A 81 6.32 25.22 -11.82
N VAL A 82 6.64 24.74 -13.01
CA VAL A 82 7.57 23.64 -13.22
C VAL A 82 8.53 23.94 -14.36
N ALA A 83 9.77 23.47 -14.21
CA ALA A 83 10.76 23.50 -15.27
C ALA A 83 10.84 22.11 -15.94
N VAL A 84 10.43 22.04 -17.20
CA VAL A 84 10.46 20.81 -18.02
C VAL A 84 11.68 20.85 -18.93
N PRO A 85 12.58 19.84 -18.89
CA PRO A 85 13.73 19.80 -19.79
C PRO A 85 13.27 19.59 -21.23
N THR A 86 13.84 20.34 -22.17
CA THR A 86 13.61 20.19 -23.61
C THR A 86 14.73 19.37 -24.26
N SER A 87 14.48 18.83 -25.46
CA SER A 87 15.43 17.97 -26.19
C SER A 87 16.76 18.64 -26.51
N ASN A 88 16.80 19.97 -26.56
CA ASN A 88 17.98 20.79 -26.83
C ASN A 88 18.75 21.23 -25.57
N GLY A 89 18.43 20.66 -24.39
CA GLY A 89 19.14 20.97 -23.13
C GLY A 89 18.72 22.26 -22.43
N ALA A 90 17.75 23.00 -22.99
CA ALA A 90 17.08 24.11 -22.30
C ALA A 90 16.01 23.60 -21.32
N PHE A 91 15.52 24.49 -20.46
CA PHE A 91 14.41 24.22 -19.55
C PHE A 91 13.24 25.14 -19.87
N ARG A 92 12.07 24.57 -20.18
CA ARG A 92 10.85 25.33 -20.35
C ARG A 92 10.15 25.51 -19.00
N ILE A 93 9.89 26.74 -18.62
CA ILE A 93 9.17 27.09 -17.39
C ILE A 93 7.72 27.41 -17.76
N GLN A 94 6.80 26.67 -17.18
CA GLN A 94 5.37 26.78 -17.47
C GLN A 94 4.54 26.49 -16.21
N PRO A 95 3.27 26.93 -16.17
CA PRO A 95 2.32 26.51 -15.13
C PRO A 95 2.10 25.00 -15.14
N LEU A 96 1.91 24.41 -13.96
CA LEU A 96 1.84 22.97 -13.77
C LEU A 96 0.70 22.28 -14.55
N ASP A 97 -0.45 22.94 -14.71
CA ASP A 97 -1.59 22.43 -15.50
C ASP A 97 -1.15 22.03 -16.92
N ASN A 98 -0.20 22.80 -17.45
CA ASN A 98 0.63 22.55 -18.64
C ASN A 98 1.32 21.19 -18.69
N ALA A 99 2.04 20.91 -17.61
CA ALA A 99 2.93 19.78 -17.51
C ALA A 99 2.19 18.48 -17.23
N ALA A 100 1.00 18.53 -16.61
CA ALA A 100 0.16 17.34 -16.44
C ALA A 100 -0.32 16.76 -17.78
N SER A 101 -0.55 17.61 -18.79
CA SER A 101 -0.93 17.20 -20.15
C SER A 101 0.27 16.82 -21.04
N GLN A 102 1.50 17.09 -20.59
CA GLN A 102 2.74 16.74 -21.27
C GLN A 102 3.72 16.09 -20.27
N PRO A 103 3.48 14.83 -19.86
CA PRO A 103 4.35 14.16 -18.90
C PRO A 103 5.78 14.13 -19.42
N SER A 104 6.70 14.71 -18.65
CA SER A 104 8.10 14.84 -19.06
C SER A 104 8.75 13.47 -19.30
N ARG A 105 8.40 12.47 -18.47
CA ARG A 105 8.77 11.05 -18.55
C ARG A 105 7.78 10.18 -17.76
N ILE A 106 7.74 8.89 -18.09
CA ILE A 106 7.08 7.85 -17.29
C ILE A 106 8.13 7.21 -16.38
N GLY A 107 7.84 7.17 -15.07
CA GLY A 107 8.70 6.59 -14.05
C GLY A 107 9.70 7.57 -13.42
N VAL A 108 10.18 7.22 -12.23
CA VAL A 108 11.09 8.05 -11.41
C VAL A 108 12.59 7.72 -11.57
N GLY A 109 12.93 6.70 -12.35
CA GLY A 109 14.32 6.22 -12.51
C GLY A 109 15.22 7.31 -13.08
N GLY A 110 16.16 7.83 -12.28
CA GLY A 110 17.05 8.93 -12.68
C GLY A 110 16.37 10.31 -12.76
N ALA A 111 15.11 10.44 -12.33
CA ALA A 111 14.39 11.70 -12.32
C ALA A 111 14.89 12.61 -11.19
N ALA A 112 15.10 13.91 -11.51
CA ALA A 112 15.48 14.91 -10.51
C ALA A 112 14.39 15.05 -9.43
N ARG A 113 14.74 15.47 -8.21
CA ARG A 113 13.78 15.56 -7.09
C ARG A 113 12.55 16.41 -7.45
N ASN A 114 12.77 17.53 -8.12
CA ASN A 114 11.73 18.49 -8.46
C ASN A 114 11.13 18.30 -9.86
N SER A 115 11.38 17.15 -10.53
CA SER A 115 10.72 16.86 -11.80
C SER A 115 9.30 16.34 -11.55
N TYR A 116 8.35 16.89 -12.29
CA TYR A 116 6.97 16.41 -12.31
C TYR A 116 6.83 15.23 -13.28
N VAL A 117 6.46 14.06 -12.76
CA VAL A 117 6.47 12.80 -13.50
C VAL A 117 5.24 11.96 -13.18
N THR A 118 4.93 11.03 -14.08
CA THR A 118 3.86 10.05 -13.88
C THR A 118 4.48 8.67 -13.60
N GLU A 119 4.11 8.04 -12.49
CA GLU A 119 4.52 6.69 -12.13
C GLU A 119 3.31 5.76 -12.07
N ILE A 120 3.46 4.56 -12.62
CA ILE A 120 2.48 3.49 -12.52
C ILE A 120 3.02 2.46 -11.52
N VAL A 121 2.32 2.26 -10.41
CA VAL A 121 2.69 1.31 -9.35
C VAL A 121 1.71 0.16 -9.35
N ARG A 122 2.19 -1.06 -9.66
CA ARG A 122 1.38 -2.28 -9.57
C ARG A 122 1.36 -2.78 -8.14
N LEU A 123 0.16 -3.09 -7.63
CA LEU A 123 -0.03 -3.68 -6.30
C LEU A 123 -0.15 -5.19 -6.39
N ARG A 124 0.20 -5.89 -5.32
CA ARG A 124 0.20 -7.36 -5.24
C ARG A 124 -0.86 -7.91 -4.32
N SER A 125 -1.05 -7.28 -3.17
CA SER A 125 -1.85 -7.79 -2.06
C SER A 125 -3.02 -6.87 -1.74
N ILE A 126 -2.84 -5.55 -1.83
CA ILE A 126 -3.90 -4.57 -1.56
C ILE A 126 -4.65 -4.22 -2.85
N ASP A 127 -5.95 -3.94 -2.72
CA ASP A 127 -6.78 -3.39 -3.79
C ASP A 127 -6.43 -1.93 -4.10
N ALA A 128 -6.36 -1.60 -5.39
CA ALA A 128 -6.00 -0.26 -5.86
C ALA A 128 -6.89 0.86 -5.29
N THR A 129 -8.19 0.63 -5.06
CA THR A 129 -9.07 1.66 -4.50
C THR A 129 -8.77 1.94 -3.03
N SER A 130 -8.60 0.90 -2.21
CA SER A 130 -8.22 1.05 -0.79
C SER A 130 -6.83 1.68 -0.63
N ALA A 131 -5.91 1.35 -1.53
CA ALA A 131 -4.59 1.96 -1.55
C ALA A 131 -4.65 3.46 -1.88
N VAL A 132 -5.52 3.90 -2.80
CA VAL A 132 -5.71 5.33 -3.12
C VAL A 132 -6.10 6.11 -1.86
N ASP A 133 -7.06 5.64 -1.09
CA ASP A 133 -7.53 6.33 0.12
C ASP A 133 -6.42 6.47 1.16
N THR A 134 -5.53 5.48 1.24
CA THR A 134 -4.38 5.48 2.15
C THR A 134 -3.29 6.47 1.72
N VAL A 135 -3.01 6.56 0.42
CA VAL A 135 -1.89 7.40 -0.08
C VAL A 135 -2.29 8.83 -0.42
N ARG A 136 -3.58 9.11 -0.59
CA ARG A 136 -4.09 10.44 -0.98
C ARG A 136 -3.58 11.59 -0.11
N PRO A 137 -3.44 11.45 1.23
CA PRO A 137 -2.87 12.51 2.08
C PRO A 137 -1.38 12.79 1.84
N LEU A 138 -0.66 11.87 1.19
CA LEU A 138 0.78 12.00 0.92
C LEU A 138 1.08 12.63 -0.44
N VAL A 139 0.08 12.74 -1.31
CA VAL A 139 0.17 13.40 -2.61
C VAL A 139 0.14 14.92 -2.39
N SER A 140 0.92 15.67 -3.17
CA SER A 140 0.89 17.13 -3.10
C SER A 140 -0.46 17.70 -3.51
N ALA A 141 -0.74 18.94 -3.12
CA ALA A 141 -1.96 19.65 -3.52
C ALA A 141 -2.13 19.72 -5.05
N GLN A 142 -1.01 19.68 -5.78
CA GLN A 142 -1.00 19.74 -7.23
C GLN A 142 -0.84 18.38 -7.91
N GLY A 143 -0.58 17.32 -7.14
CA GLY A 143 -0.51 15.96 -7.63
C GLY A 143 -1.88 15.31 -7.77
N SER A 144 -1.93 14.22 -8.52
CA SER A 144 -3.14 13.40 -8.65
C SER A 144 -2.80 11.93 -8.50
N VAL A 145 -3.74 11.17 -7.95
CA VAL A 145 -3.64 9.72 -7.81
C VAL A 145 -4.95 9.09 -8.25
N SER A 146 -4.87 8.06 -9.08
CA SER A 146 -6.03 7.31 -9.55
C SER A 146 -5.76 5.81 -9.55
N ALA A 147 -6.81 5.03 -9.30
CA ALA A 147 -6.76 3.58 -9.33
C ALA A 147 -7.14 3.04 -10.71
N ASN A 148 -6.28 2.21 -11.28
CA ASN A 148 -6.60 1.33 -12.40
C ASN A 148 -7.01 -0.04 -11.84
N ARG A 149 -8.33 -0.23 -11.73
CA ARG A 149 -8.95 -1.46 -11.20
C ARG A 149 -8.63 -2.69 -12.06
N GLY A 150 -8.65 -2.54 -13.39
CA GLY A 150 -8.45 -3.66 -14.31
C GLY A 150 -7.06 -4.30 -14.20
N GLY A 151 -6.05 -3.52 -13.82
CA GLY A 151 -4.67 -3.99 -13.64
C GLY A 151 -4.16 -4.00 -12.20
N ASN A 152 -5.04 -3.80 -11.20
CA ASN A 152 -4.68 -3.57 -9.79
C ASN A 152 -3.44 -2.67 -9.61
N SER A 153 -3.50 -1.46 -10.18
CA SER A 153 -2.36 -0.53 -10.16
C SER A 153 -2.81 0.90 -9.88
N LEU A 154 -1.89 1.70 -9.33
CA LEU A 154 -2.08 3.14 -9.12
C LEU A 154 -1.33 3.91 -10.20
N VAL A 155 -1.99 4.91 -10.76
CA VAL A 155 -1.37 5.94 -11.58
C VAL A 155 -1.21 7.18 -10.71
N ILE A 156 0.04 7.57 -10.47
CA ILE A 156 0.41 8.68 -9.60
C ILE A 156 1.10 9.73 -10.46
N VAL A 157 0.60 10.96 -10.41
CA VAL A 157 1.21 12.12 -11.09
C VAL A 157 1.60 13.11 -9.99
N ASP A 158 2.90 13.27 -9.75
CA ASP A 158 3.42 14.18 -8.73
C ASP A 158 4.92 14.44 -8.97
N PHE A 159 5.56 15.19 -8.07
CA PHE A 159 6.99 15.37 -8.04
C PHE A 159 7.71 14.07 -7.65
N ALA A 160 8.88 13.82 -8.24
CA ALA A 160 9.61 12.57 -8.07
C ALA A 160 9.99 12.27 -6.59
N ASP A 161 10.23 13.30 -5.77
CA ASP A 161 10.46 13.14 -4.33
C ASP A 161 9.22 12.63 -3.58
N ASN A 162 8.05 13.21 -3.86
CA ASN A 162 6.77 12.78 -3.30
C ASN A 162 6.43 11.35 -3.72
N ILE A 163 6.58 11.04 -5.01
CA ILE A 163 6.29 9.68 -5.50
C ILE A 163 7.23 8.66 -4.83
N ARG A 164 8.51 9.00 -4.59
CA ARG A 164 9.40 8.12 -3.81
C ARG A 164 8.90 7.87 -2.40
N ARG A 165 8.36 8.88 -1.72
CA ARG A 165 7.75 8.71 -0.40
C ARG A 165 6.49 7.85 -0.46
N VAL A 166 5.60 8.12 -1.43
CA VAL A 166 4.38 7.32 -1.64
C VAL A 166 4.72 5.86 -1.92
N ARG A 167 5.72 5.58 -2.77
CA ARG A 167 6.16 4.21 -3.08
C ARG A 167 6.69 3.47 -1.86
N GLU A 168 7.42 4.16 -0.98
CA GLU A 168 7.91 3.57 0.27
C GLU A 168 6.74 3.18 1.19
N VAL A 169 5.72 4.04 1.30
CA VAL A 169 4.50 3.72 2.04
C VAL A 169 3.75 2.57 1.40
N LEU A 170 3.54 2.60 0.08
CA LEU A 170 2.92 1.51 -0.69
C LEU A 170 3.65 0.18 -0.46
N ARG A 171 4.98 0.16 -0.47
CA ARG A 171 5.77 -1.05 -0.19
C ARG A 171 5.55 -1.61 1.21
N ARG A 172 5.31 -0.76 2.21
CA ARG A 172 5.07 -1.18 3.59
C ARG A 172 3.67 -1.71 3.82
N ILE A 173 2.69 -1.19 3.08
CA ILE A 173 1.30 -1.65 3.20
C ILE A 173 1.02 -2.85 2.28
N ASP A 174 1.56 -2.88 1.07
CA ASP A 174 1.36 -3.93 0.05
C ASP A 174 2.20 -5.18 0.35
N THR A 175 2.10 -5.66 1.59
CA THR A 175 2.72 -6.89 2.07
C THR A 175 1.66 -7.97 2.20
N ASP A 176 1.98 -9.18 1.74
CA ASP A 176 1.11 -10.34 1.93
C ASP A 176 1.10 -10.75 3.41
N ASN A 177 0.06 -10.33 4.14
CA ASN A 177 -0.17 -10.71 5.52
C ASN A 177 -1.02 -11.98 5.65
N ALA A 178 -1.29 -12.69 4.54
CA ALA A 178 -2.08 -13.91 4.56
C ALA A 178 -1.28 -15.06 5.20
N SER A 179 -1.63 -15.40 6.43
CA SER A 179 -1.21 -16.62 7.10
C SER A 179 -2.11 -17.78 6.67
N THR A 180 -1.53 -18.95 6.45
CA THR A 180 -2.29 -20.20 6.25
C THR A 180 -1.97 -21.17 7.37
N ARG A 181 -2.99 -21.78 7.98
CA ARG A 181 -2.82 -22.79 9.03
C ARG A 181 -3.80 -23.93 8.85
N VAL A 182 -3.31 -25.17 8.94
CA VAL A 182 -4.12 -26.38 8.90
C VAL A 182 -4.20 -26.98 10.30
N ILE A 183 -5.41 -27.35 10.73
CA ILE A 183 -5.68 -27.91 12.05
C ILE A 183 -6.35 -29.26 11.86
N ALA A 184 -5.68 -30.32 12.31
CA ALA A 184 -6.28 -31.65 12.36
C ALA A 184 -7.25 -31.74 13.55
N LEU A 185 -8.44 -32.30 13.31
CA LEU A 185 -9.49 -32.46 14.30
C LEU A 185 -9.54 -33.92 14.76
N LYS A 186 -9.85 -34.15 16.04
CA LYS A 186 -9.86 -35.49 16.64
C LYS A 186 -11.24 -36.00 16.98
N ASN A 187 -12.17 -35.13 17.36
CA ASN A 187 -13.47 -35.53 17.90
C ASN A 187 -14.63 -35.07 17.01
N ALA A 188 -14.53 -33.90 16.38
CA ALA A 188 -15.54 -33.36 15.48
C ALA A 188 -15.23 -33.62 13.99
N SER A 189 -16.27 -33.60 13.16
CA SER A 189 -16.09 -33.68 11.71
C SER A 189 -15.59 -32.34 11.14
N ALA A 190 -14.65 -32.40 10.19
CA ALA A 190 -14.11 -31.20 9.55
C ALA A 190 -15.17 -30.33 8.87
N LYS A 191 -16.25 -30.94 8.38
CA LYS A 191 -17.36 -30.24 7.74
C LYS A 191 -18.16 -29.40 8.75
N GLU A 192 -18.52 -29.97 9.90
CA GLU A 192 -19.25 -29.26 10.95
C GLU A 192 -18.46 -28.08 11.49
N ILE A 193 -17.18 -28.29 11.82
CA ILE A 193 -16.30 -27.23 12.32
C ILE A 193 -16.10 -26.15 11.27
N ALA A 194 -15.88 -26.51 9.99
CA ALA A 194 -15.73 -25.53 8.93
C ALA A 194 -16.98 -24.68 8.74
N THR A 195 -18.18 -25.27 8.78
CA THR A 195 -19.45 -24.52 8.69
C THR A 195 -19.63 -23.58 9.88
N ALA A 196 -19.34 -24.03 11.10
CA ALA A 196 -19.41 -23.18 12.30
C ALA A 196 -18.44 -21.99 12.21
N LEU A 197 -17.20 -22.23 11.78
CA LEU A 197 -16.18 -21.19 11.61
C LEU A 197 -16.52 -20.23 10.45
N GLN A 198 -17.10 -20.72 9.35
CA GLN A 198 -17.60 -19.86 8.26
C GLN A 198 -18.71 -18.93 8.74
N GLY A 199 -19.60 -19.41 9.60
CA GLY A 199 -20.61 -18.59 10.27
C GLY A 199 -19.98 -17.45 11.10
N LEU A 200 -18.87 -17.72 11.79
CA LEU A 200 -18.13 -16.71 12.56
C LEU A 200 -17.38 -15.69 11.69
N VAL A 201 -16.86 -16.12 10.54
CA VAL A 201 -16.23 -15.19 9.58
C VAL A 201 -17.28 -14.29 8.92
N GLY A 202 -18.42 -14.85 8.52
CA GLY A 202 -19.51 -14.11 7.88
C GLY A 202 -20.23 -13.14 8.82
N SER A 203 -20.28 -13.45 10.12
CA SER A 203 -20.88 -12.57 11.15
C SER A 203 -19.89 -11.56 11.74
N GLY A 204 -18.58 -11.84 11.70
CA GLY A 204 -17.54 -10.89 12.11
C GLY A 204 -17.30 -9.76 11.11
N ALA A 205 -17.72 -9.93 9.85
CA ALA A 205 -17.65 -8.94 8.78
C ALA A 205 -19.04 -8.33 8.52
N GLY A 206 -19.65 -7.67 9.51
CA GLY A 206 -20.98 -7.10 9.25
C GLY A 206 -21.68 -6.44 10.43
N GLY A 207 -21.13 -5.34 10.94
CA GLY A 207 -22.01 -4.24 11.35
C GLY A 207 -22.64 -3.65 10.09
N GLY A 208 -23.70 -4.26 9.59
CA GLY A 208 -24.34 -3.87 8.33
C GLY A 208 -25.27 -4.94 7.79
N GLN A 209 -26.43 -5.08 8.42
CA GLN A 209 -27.50 -5.97 7.98
C GLN A 209 -28.08 -5.49 6.64
N GLY A 210 -28.14 -6.39 5.65
CA GLY A 210 -29.16 -6.35 4.60
C GLY A 210 -28.66 -6.28 3.16
N GLY A 211 -28.89 -7.38 2.43
CA GLY A 211 -29.16 -7.29 0.99
C GLY A 211 -28.12 -7.92 0.07
N ALA A 212 -28.55 -9.01 -0.58
CA ALA A 212 -28.23 -9.43 -1.94
C ALA A 212 -26.76 -9.72 -2.34
N ALA A 213 -26.64 -10.86 -3.02
CA ALA A 213 -25.50 -11.31 -3.79
C ALA A 213 -24.77 -10.18 -4.55
N GLY A 214 -23.44 -10.19 -4.43
CA GLY A 214 -22.51 -9.54 -5.34
C GLY A 214 -21.92 -8.23 -4.83
N ALA A 215 -20.74 -8.30 -4.20
CA ALA A 215 -19.69 -7.29 -4.32
C ALA A 215 -18.42 -7.75 -3.61
N ALA A 216 -17.30 -7.71 -4.34
CA ALA A 216 -15.98 -7.65 -3.77
C ALA A 216 -15.91 -6.43 -2.82
N GLY A 217 -15.92 -6.68 -1.52
CA GLY A 217 -15.81 -5.68 -0.46
C GLY A 217 -14.69 -6.06 0.49
N GLY A 218 -13.57 -5.33 0.41
CA GLY A 218 -12.31 -5.60 1.10
C GLY A 218 -12.34 -5.41 2.62
N GLY A 219 -12.79 -6.42 3.34
CA GLY A 219 -12.27 -6.77 4.67
C GLY A 219 -11.31 -7.96 4.56
N PRO A 220 -10.46 -8.26 5.57
CA PRO A 220 -9.67 -9.49 5.59
C PRO A 220 -10.61 -10.69 5.74
N THR A 221 -11.16 -11.14 4.62
CA THR A 221 -12.05 -12.29 4.54
C THR A 221 -11.21 -13.54 4.74
N ALA A 222 -11.16 -14.00 5.99
CA ALA A 222 -10.51 -15.27 6.28
C ALA A 222 -11.28 -16.40 5.57
N SER A 223 -10.64 -17.12 4.66
CA SER A 223 -11.24 -18.29 4.02
C SER A 223 -11.05 -19.53 4.90
N VAL A 224 -12.11 -20.29 5.09
CA VAL A 224 -12.12 -21.55 5.85
C VAL A 224 -12.55 -22.68 4.94
N VAL A 225 -11.74 -23.74 4.85
CA VAL A 225 -12.00 -24.90 3.97
C VAL A 225 -11.84 -26.20 4.78
N ALA A 226 -12.81 -27.10 4.68
CA ALA A 226 -12.71 -28.45 5.23
C ALA A 226 -11.90 -29.35 4.31
N VAL A 227 -10.96 -30.10 4.88
CA VAL A 227 -10.17 -31.15 4.22
C VAL A 227 -10.62 -32.49 4.78
N GLU A 228 -11.61 -33.09 4.12
CA GLU A 228 -12.27 -34.32 4.60
C GLU A 228 -11.32 -35.51 4.66
N GLY A 229 -10.42 -35.65 3.67
CA GLY A 229 -9.49 -36.79 3.58
C GLY A 229 -8.51 -36.93 4.75
N SER A 230 -8.27 -35.84 5.50
CA SER A 230 -7.40 -35.85 6.69
C SER A 230 -8.11 -35.37 7.96
N ASN A 231 -9.44 -35.27 7.93
CA ASN A 231 -10.27 -34.64 8.96
C ASN A 231 -9.64 -33.35 9.54
N ALA A 232 -9.31 -32.39 8.66
CA ALA A 232 -8.64 -31.16 9.04
C ALA A 232 -9.36 -29.93 8.49
N VAL A 233 -9.14 -28.78 9.12
CA VAL A 233 -9.65 -27.48 8.66
C VAL A 233 -8.47 -26.59 8.28
N ALA A 234 -8.49 -26.10 7.04
CA ALA A 234 -7.55 -25.12 6.54
C ALA A 234 -8.11 -23.71 6.71
N LEU A 235 -7.33 -22.85 7.36
CA LEU A 235 -7.63 -21.45 7.61
C LEU A 235 -6.64 -20.60 6.84
N ARG A 236 -7.11 -19.61 6.08
CA ARG A 236 -6.26 -18.60 5.45
C ARG A 236 -6.84 -17.21 5.70
N GLY A 237 -6.02 -16.27 6.12
CA GLY A 237 -6.44 -14.90 6.43
C GLY A 237 -5.30 -14.15 7.10
N ASP A 238 -5.59 -12.99 7.70
CA ASP A 238 -4.57 -12.31 8.51
C ASP A 238 -4.14 -13.18 9.71
N SER A 239 -2.90 -12.99 10.18
CA SER A 239 -2.32 -13.80 11.25
C SER A 239 -3.15 -13.79 12.54
N ALA A 240 -3.75 -12.65 12.90
CA ALA A 240 -4.54 -12.50 14.12
C ALA A 240 -5.88 -13.26 14.03
N THR A 241 -6.56 -13.17 12.89
CA THR A 241 -7.81 -13.86 12.60
C THR A 241 -7.59 -15.36 12.49
N VAL A 242 -6.53 -15.81 11.82
CA VAL A 242 -6.16 -17.24 11.78
C VAL A 242 -5.79 -17.75 13.18
N ALA A 243 -5.14 -16.93 14.01
CA ALA A 243 -4.88 -17.28 15.40
C ALA A 243 -6.17 -17.48 16.20
N ARG A 244 -7.11 -16.54 16.09
CA ARG A 244 -8.41 -16.60 16.76
C ARG A 244 -9.26 -17.78 16.29
N LEU A 245 -9.43 -17.96 14.98
CA LEU A 245 -10.20 -19.06 14.40
C LEU A 245 -9.60 -20.43 14.77
N ALA A 246 -8.28 -20.52 14.86
CA ALA A 246 -7.63 -21.74 15.31
C ALA A 246 -7.96 -22.10 16.75
N GLN A 247 -8.00 -21.11 17.66
CA GLN A 247 -8.39 -21.35 19.05
C GLN A 247 -9.85 -21.80 19.16
N VAL A 248 -10.74 -21.16 18.40
CA VAL A 248 -12.16 -21.56 18.35
C VAL A 248 -12.32 -22.97 17.78
N ALA A 249 -11.57 -23.33 16.73
CA ALA A 249 -11.59 -24.67 16.15
C ALA A 249 -11.19 -25.75 17.18
N ILE A 250 -10.14 -25.48 17.97
CA ILE A 250 -9.66 -26.40 19.01
C ILE A 250 -10.67 -26.52 20.15
N ASP A 251 -11.26 -25.41 20.61
CA ASP A 251 -12.29 -25.42 21.67
C ASP A 251 -13.54 -26.19 21.24
N LEU A 252 -14.01 -25.98 20.01
CA LEU A 252 -15.14 -26.72 19.45
C LEU A 252 -14.85 -28.22 19.30
N ASP A 253 -13.65 -28.59 18.84
CA ASP A 253 -13.22 -30.00 18.76
C ASP A 253 -13.15 -30.66 20.15
N GLN A 254 -12.73 -29.94 21.19
CA GLN A 254 -12.73 -30.46 22.56
C GLN A 254 -14.14 -30.61 23.13
N LYS A 255 -15.03 -29.65 22.89
CA LYS A 255 -16.42 -29.71 23.34
C LYS A 255 -17.21 -30.84 22.67
N ALA A 256 -16.92 -31.14 21.42
CA ALA A 256 -17.53 -32.26 20.71
C ALA A 256 -17.26 -33.62 21.39
N ARG A 257 -16.12 -33.77 22.08
CA ARG A 257 -15.82 -34.97 22.87
C ARG A 257 -16.84 -35.22 23.99
N ASN A 258 -17.41 -34.16 24.57
CA ASN A 258 -18.30 -34.23 25.72
C ASN A 258 -19.79 -34.29 25.33
N GLY A 259 -20.12 -34.05 24.05
CA GLY A 259 -21.50 -33.90 23.57
C GLY A 259 -22.25 -35.21 23.30
N THR A 260 -21.53 -36.34 23.22
CA THR A 260 -22.12 -37.61 22.74
C THR A 260 -21.66 -38.80 23.60
N GLU A 261 -21.83 -38.72 24.92
CA GLU A 261 -21.69 -39.90 25.77
C GLU A 261 -22.96 -40.75 25.66
N ILE A 262 -22.94 -41.73 24.75
CA ILE A 262 -24.00 -42.74 24.66
C ILE A 262 -23.86 -43.67 25.87
N LYS A 263 -24.74 -43.50 26.86
CA LYS A 263 -24.80 -44.38 28.03
C LYS A 263 -25.80 -45.50 27.78
N VAL A 264 -25.29 -46.72 27.59
CA VAL A 264 -26.14 -47.92 27.57
C VAL A 264 -26.56 -48.24 29.00
N VAL A 265 -27.86 -48.23 29.26
CA VAL A 265 -28.44 -48.61 30.55
C VAL A 265 -29.20 -49.91 30.34
N PHE A 266 -28.74 -50.98 31.00
CA PHE A 266 -29.45 -52.25 31.01
C PHE A 266 -30.64 -52.16 31.96
N LEU A 267 -31.81 -52.57 31.48
CA LEU A 267 -33.03 -52.64 32.28
C LEU A 267 -33.08 -54.00 32.98
N GLU A 268 -33.23 -54.01 34.30
CA GLU A 268 -33.29 -55.28 35.06
C GLU A 268 -34.73 -55.80 35.22
N ASN A 269 -35.72 -54.91 35.31
CA ASN A 269 -37.09 -55.25 35.71
C ASN A 269 -38.17 -54.72 34.77
N ALA A 270 -37.78 -54.19 33.59
CA ALA A 270 -38.72 -53.56 32.67
C ALA A 270 -38.34 -53.83 31.21
N ASP A 271 -39.36 -54.02 30.37
CA ASP A 271 -39.19 -54.18 28.93
C ASP A 271 -38.95 -52.83 28.25
N ALA A 272 -37.91 -52.76 27.43
CA ALA A 272 -37.52 -51.53 26.72
C ALA A 272 -38.63 -51.00 25.80
N GLU A 273 -39.41 -51.89 25.18
CA GLU A 273 -40.52 -51.54 24.28
C GLU A 273 -41.65 -50.81 25.02
N GLN A 274 -41.87 -51.12 26.29
CA GLN A 274 -42.93 -50.50 27.09
C GLN A 274 -42.49 -49.16 27.71
N LEU A 275 -41.19 -48.99 27.96
CA LEU A 275 -40.63 -47.74 28.49
C LEU A 275 -40.38 -46.69 27.40
N LEU A 276 -40.17 -47.11 26.16
CA LEU A 276 -39.88 -46.21 25.04
C LEU A 276 -40.94 -45.10 24.87
N PRO A 277 -42.26 -45.38 24.87
CA PRO A 277 -43.28 -44.35 24.69
C PRO A 277 -43.31 -43.35 25.84
N VAL A 278 -43.11 -43.83 27.08
CA VAL A 278 -43.11 -43.01 28.29
C VAL A 278 -41.91 -42.06 28.31
N LEU A 279 -40.74 -42.56 27.92
CA LEU A 279 -39.53 -41.76 27.82
C LEU A 279 -39.57 -40.77 26.65
N GLN A 280 -40.15 -41.17 25.51
CA GLN A 280 -40.39 -40.27 24.38
C GLN A 280 -41.32 -39.11 24.77
N GLU A 281 -42.39 -39.41 25.51
CA GLU A 281 -43.32 -38.41 26.04
C GLU A 281 -42.64 -37.46 27.04
N LEU A 282 -41.79 -38.00 27.94
CA LEU A 282 -41.04 -37.19 28.92
C LEU A 282 -40.03 -36.24 28.29
N VAL A 283 -39.40 -36.65 27.18
CA VAL A 283 -38.39 -35.84 26.45
C VAL A 283 -39.04 -34.96 25.37
N GLY A 284 -40.36 -35.03 25.21
CA GLY A 284 -41.11 -34.23 24.24
C GLY A 284 -40.86 -34.63 22.79
N GLN A 285 -40.46 -35.89 22.53
CA GLN A 285 -40.35 -36.43 21.19
C GLN A 285 -41.66 -37.15 20.82
N THR A 286 -42.18 -36.86 19.62
CA THR A 286 -43.38 -37.54 19.11
C THR A 286 -43.09 -39.02 18.91
N PRO A 287 -43.91 -39.96 19.44
CA PRO A 287 -43.62 -41.38 19.36
C PRO A 287 -43.52 -41.85 17.90
N THR A 288 -42.32 -42.24 17.46
CA THR A 288 -42.14 -42.96 16.20
C THR A 288 -42.38 -44.44 16.47
N GLN A 289 -43.51 -44.95 15.99
CA GLN A 289 -43.78 -46.38 16.07
C GLN A 289 -42.76 -47.16 15.23
N PRO A 290 -42.22 -48.28 15.75
CA PRO A 290 -41.32 -49.12 15.01
C PRO A 290 -42.05 -49.78 13.84
N THR A 291 -41.57 -49.55 12.61
CA THR A 291 -41.93 -50.39 11.46
C THR A 291 -41.20 -51.72 11.61
N THR A 292 -41.97 -52.79 11.73
CA THR A 292 -41.52 -54.20 11.74
C THR A 292 -40.65 -54.53 10.54
#